data_AF-A0A6P6RTE2-F1
#
_entry.id   AF-A0A6P6RTE2-F1
#
_cell.length_a   1.000
_cell.length_b   1.000
_cell.length_c   1.000
_cell.angle_alpha   90.00
_cell.angle_beta   90.00
_cell.angle_gamma   90.00
#
_symmetry.space_group_name_H-M   'P 1'
#
loop_
_entity.id
_entity.type
_entity.pdbx_description
1 polymer ?
#
loop_
_entity_poly.entity_id
_entity_poly.type
_entity_poly.pdbx_seq_one_letter_code
_entity_poly.pdbx_strand_id
1 'polypeptide(L)'
;MQRGDPFIQGTLKINGKTYRAICNCNQGLTEGDQKLTEVVPLCNPSNVKIHQDKSAAGGLSASEVRSIWGQPSDATFANVSESHFACLDDRVTAPSLYTPGGDLGEFALALTACGTAPNDAIILQILNAYVASVPGTRKFYHCTDDEALEHMESYLGVEGLDMFSPDPPTQAEITKALEQPRNVGDVHFRSMMKNPGWYDLPPKESELVLAAPRDRLSTAVMKAFFAILWDSSNPNQPRMQLDVLAGKHGPQAFLEIATTEDCEAAGVAPLLKARGRQARALVSHMNAVNARRKELAAFLTKNSFCSLSAEELASRMDRYGRALQQPCDTTHWH
;
A
#
# COMPACT_ATOMS: atom_id res chain seq x y z
N MET A 1 -28.94 -12.65 18.90
CA MET A 1 -27.69 -13.42 19.08
C MET A 1 -27.21 -13.25 20.51
N GLN A 2 -27.05 -14.34 21.27
CA GLN A 2 -26.45 -14.30 22.60
C GLN A 2 -24.94 -14.04 22.47
N ARG A 3 -24.42 -13.05 23.20
CA ARG A 3 -22.98 -12.80 23.35
C ARG A 3 -22.34 -14.08 23.89
N GLY A 4 -21.34 -14.62 23.21
CA GLY A 4 -20.47 -15.66 23.78
C GLY A 4 -19.69 -15.08 24.96
N ASP A 5 -19.53 -15.85 26.03
CA ASP A 5 -18.80 -15.41 27.21
C ASP A 5 -17.36 -14.99 26.85
N PRO A 6 -16.83 -13.87 27.37
CA PRO A 6 -15.51 -13.33 27.02
C PRO A 6 -14.34 -14.14 27.62
N PHE A 7 -14.64 -15.33 28.11
CA PHE A 7 -13.70 -16.19 28.82
C PHE A 7 -13.71 -17.57 28.18
N ILE A 8 -12.55 -18.00 27.69
CA ILE A 8 -12.33 -19.41 27.37
C ILE A 8 -11.76 -20.07 28.61
N GLN A 9 -12.45 -21.09 29.11
CA GLN A 9 -12.03 -21.82 30.29
C GLN A 9 -11.64 -23.24 29.93
N GLY A 10 -10.48 -23.67 30.43
CA GLY A 10 -9.97 -25.01 30.26
C GLY A 10 -9.35 -25.52 31.54
N THR A 11 -9.05 -26.81 31.59
CA THR A 11 -8.23 -27.38 32.65
C THR A 11 -6.97 -27.96 32.04
N LEU A 12 -5.83 -27.71 32.68
CA LEU A 12 -4.52 -28.19 32.25
C LEU A 12 -3.82 -28.86 33.42
N LYS A 13 -3.09 -29.93 33.13
CA LYS A 13 -2.41 -30.72 34.16
C LYS A 13 -0.91 -30.49 34.04
N ILE A 14 -0.31 -29.86 35.04
CA ILE A 14 1.14 -29.62 35.13
C ILE A 14 1.65 -30.33 36.38
N ASN A 15 2.65 -31.21 36.22
CA ASN A 15 3.27 -31.97 37.31
C ASN A 15 2.26 -32.72 38.21
N GLY A 16 1.25 -33.34 37.58
CA GLY A 16 0.22 -34.11 38.28
C GLY A 16 -0.87 -33.28 38.97
N LYS A 17 -0.73 -31.95 39.03
CA LYS A 17 -1.76 -31.05 39.56
C LYS A 17 -2.61 -30.45 38.44
N THR A 18 -3.92 -30.41 38.65
CA THR A 18 -4.87 -29.82 37.69
C THR A 18 -5.07 -28.35 38.02
N TYR A 19 -4.90 -27.51 37.02
CA TYR A 19 -5.09 -26.06 37.07
C TYR A 19 -6.27 -25.68 36.18
N ARG A 20 -7.06 -24.70 36.62
CA ARG A 20 -8.09 -24.06 35.79
C ARG A 20 -7.43 -22.90 35.05
N ALA A 21 -7.31 -23.01 33.73
CA ALA A 21 -6.94 -21.90 32.88
C ALA A 21 -8.20 -21.11 32.53
N ILE A 22 -8.12 -19.80 32.73
CA ILE A 22 -9.12 -18.85 32.27
C ILE A 22 -8.38 -17.89 31.36
N CYS A 23 -8.66 -17.95 30.07
CA CYS A 23 -8.19 -16.97 29.11
C CYS A 23 -9.25 -15.89 29.00
N ASN A 24 -8.90 -14.64 29.31
CA ASN A 24 -9.75 -13.49 29.02
C ASN A 24 -9.42 -13.01 27.62
N CYS A 25 -10.33 -13.21 26.68
CA CYS A 25 -10.11 -12.85 25.28
C CYS A 25 -10.00 -11.33 25.05
N ASN A 26 -10.33 -10.52 26.06
CA ASN A 26 -10.31 -9.06 25.98
C ASN A 26 -9.09 -8.42 26.66
N GLN A 27 -8.22 -9.19 27.33
CA GLN A 27 -7.02 -8.63 27.95
C GLN A 27 -5.91 -8.42 26.92
N GLY A 28 -5.47 -7.17 26.75
CA GLY A 28 -4.36 -6.80 25.86
C GLY A 28 -4.78 -6.33 24.46
N LEU A 29 -6.08 -6.32 24.15
CA LEU A 29 -6.61 -5.73 22.92
C LEU A 29 -6.58 -4.20 23.00
N THR A 30 -6.06 -3.54 21.97
CA THR A 30 -6.18 -2.08 21.82
C THR A 30 -7.64 -1.68 21.54
N GLU A 31 -8.00 -0.39 21.68
CA GLU A 31 -9.34 0.08 21.29
C GLU A 31 -9.69 -0.24 19.83
N GLY A 32 -8.68 -0.27 18.95
CA GLY A 32 -8.80 -0.70 17.55
C GLY A 32 -9.15 -2.18 17.43
N ASP A 33 -8.45 -3.04 18.16
CA ASP A 33 -8.71 -4.48 18.20
C ASP A 33 -10.10 -4.81 18.76
N GLN A 34 -10.57 -4.04 19.76
CA GLN A 34 -11.91 -4.18 20.33
C GLN A 34 -13.01 -3.84 19.32
N LYS A 35 -12.85 -2.74 18.57
CA LYS A 35 -13.76 -2.42 17.44
C LYS A 35 -13.69 -3.47 16.35
N LEU A 36 -12.51 -4.01 16.06
CA LEU A 36 -12.37 -5.12 15.12
C LEU A 36 -13.15 -6.35 15.58
N THR A 37 -13.08 -6.73 16.86
CA THR A 37 -13.84 -7.87 17.38
C THR A 37 -15.37 -7.69 17.33
N GLU A 38 -15.87 -6.46 17.28
CA GLU A 38 -17.30 -6.17 17.08
C GLU A 38 -17.71 -6.18 15.59
N VAL A 39 -16.80 -5.82 14.68
CA VAL A 39 -17.05 -5.70 13.23
C VAL A 39 -16.69 -6.97 12.45
N VAL A 40 -15.66 -7.71 12.86
CA VAL A 40 -15.21 -8.94 12.20
C VAL A 40 -16.33 -9.99 12.07
N PRO A 41 -17.26 -10.17 13.03
CA PRO A 41 -18.39 -11.07 12.85
C PRO A 41 -19.34 -10.67 11.70
N LEU A 42 -19.45 -9.37 11.39
CA LEU A 42 -20.24 -8.86 10.24
C LEU A 42 -19.50 -9.09 8.92
N CYS A 43 -18.16 -9.04 8.94
CA CYS A 43 -17.33 -9.16 7.74
C CYS A 43 -16.74 -10.54 7.49
N ASN A 44 -17.01 -11.53 8.35
CA ASN A 44 -16.56 -12.89 8.16
C ASN A 44 -17.34 -13.54 6.98
N PRO A 45 -16.69 -13.81 5.84
CA PRO A 45 -17.39 -14.23 4.65
C PRO A 45 -17.88 -15.67 4.83
N SER A 46 -19.16 -15.90 4.58
CA SER A 46 -19.71 -17.26 4.42
C SER A 46 -19.56 -17.76 2.98
N ASN A 47 -19.32 -16.86 2.02
CA ASN A 47 -19.18 -17.17 0.61
C ASN A 47 -18.28 -16.13 -0.09
N VAL A 48 -17.48 -16.58 -1.06
CA VAL A 48 -16.65 -15.73 -1.93
C VAL A 48 -17.13 -15.90 -3.38
N LYS A 49 -17.54 -14.79 -4.00
CA LYS A 49 -17.89 -14.74 -5.42
C LYS A 49 -16.62 -14.42 -6.21
N ILE A 50 -16.37 -15.21 -7.26
CA ILE A 50 -15.23 -15.01 -8.16
C ILE A 50 -15.79 -14.86 -9.56
N HIS A 51 -15.46 -13.74 -10.18
CA HIS A 51 -15.76 -13.44 -11.56
C HIS A 51 -14.44 -13.26 -12.31
N GLN A 52 -14.39 -13.71 -13.55
CA GLN A 52 -13.21 -13.59 -14.40
C GLN A 52 -13.57 -12.72 -15.60
N ASP A 53 -13.09 -11.48 -15.60
CA ASP A 53 -13.36 -10.51 -16.66
C ASP A 53 -12.59 -10.84 -17.95
N LYS A 54 -11.33 -11.26 -17.80
CA LYS A 54 -10.41 -11.57 -18.91
C LYS A 54 -9.71 -12.89 -18.69
N SER A 55 -9.44 -13.60 -19.78
CA SER A 55 -8.55 -14.77 -19.79
C SER A 55 -7.28 -14.44 -20.56
N ALA A 56 -6.16 -15.00 -20.13
CA ALA A 56 -4.86 -14.83 -20.77
C ALA A 56 -4.21 -16.21 -20.92
N ALA A 57 -3.45 -16.41 -22.00
CA ALA A 57 -2.68 -17.63 -22.20
C ALA A 57 -1.62 -17.75 -21.08
N GLY A 58 -1.63 -18.87 -20.34
CA GLY A 58 -0.75 -19.08 -19.19
C GLY A 58 -1.20 -18.40 -17.89
N GLY A 59 -2.32 -17.67 -17.91
CA GLY A 59 -2.95 -17.12 -16.71
C GLY A 59 -3.83 -18.15 -15.99
N LEU A 60 -4.16 -17.85 -14.73
CA LEU A 60 -5.03 -18.71 -13.92
C LEU A 60 -6.51 -18.58 -14.32
N SER A 61 -7.22 -19.70 -14.26
CA SER A 61 -8.69 -19.75 -14.35
C SER A 61 -9.37 -19.35 -13.03
N ALA A 62 -10.65 -18.96 -13.11
CA ALA A 62 -11.46 -18.66 -11.92
C ALA A 62 -11.51 -19.80 -10.89
N SER A 63 -11.49 -21.07 -11.33
CA SER A 63 -11.48 -22.24 -10.43
C SER A 63 -10.13 -22.41 -9.73
N GLU A 64 -9.02 -22.16 -10.43
CA GLU A 64 -7.68 -22.16 -9.83
C GLU A 64 -7.54 -21.03 -8.81
N VAL A 65 -7.97 -19.81 -9.16
CA VAL A 65 -8.02 -18.66 -8.22
C VAL A 65 -8.86 -19.01 -6.99
N ARG A 66 -10.02 -19.66 -7.18
CA ARG A 66 -10.86 -20.13 -6.06
C ARG A 66 -10.14 -21.09 -5.12
N SER A 67 -9.35 -22.00 -5.68
CA SER A 67 -8.62 -22.99 -4.88
C SER A 67 -7.45 -22.38 -4.08
N ILE A 68 -6.90 -21.25 -4.54
CA ILE A 68 -5.70 -20.63 -3.95
C ILE A 68 -6.06 -19.47 -3.00
N TRP A 69 -7.02 -18.61 -3.38
CA TRP A 69 -7.38 -17.39 -2.64
C TRP A 69 -8.88 -17.30 -2.29
N GLY A 70 -9.71 -18.20 -2.82
CA GLY A 70 -11.18 -18.09 -2.74
C GLY A 70 -11.84 -18.83 -1.58
N GLN A 71 -11.07 -19.37 -0.63
CA GLN A 71 -11.63 -20.07 0.52
C GLN A 71 -11.99 -19.05 1.62
N PRO A 72 -13.25 -18.97 2.06
CA PRO A 72 -13.65 -18.00 3.09
C PRO A 72 -12.88 -18.17 4.41
N SER A 73 -12.50 -19.40 4.75
CA SER A 73 -11.70 -19.73 5.94
C SER A 73 -10.31 -19.11 5.96
N ASP A 74 -9.79 -18.72 4.79
CA ASP A 74 -8.42 -18.23 4.65
C ASP A 74 -8.36 -16.70 4.76
N ALA A 75 -9.52 -16.03 4.81
CA ALA A 75 -9.63 -14.59 4.88
C ALA A 75 -9.30 -14.09 6.29
N THR A 76 -8.17 -13.40 6.43
CA THR A 76 -7.86 -12.59 7.60
C THR A 76 -8.26 -11.16 7.30
N PHE A 77 -9.01 -10.49 8.17
CA PHE A 77 -9.44 -9.11 7.94
C PHE A 77 -8.62 -8.13 8.77
N ALA A 78 -8.46 -6.93 8.24
CA ALA A 78 -7.78 -5.84 8.93
C ALA A 78 -8.56 -4.53 8.84
N ASN A 79 -8.36 -3.66 9.83
CA ASN A 79 -8.81 -2.29 9.78
C ASN A 79 -7.99 -1.52 8.75
N VAL A 80 -8.65 -0.97 7.74
CA VAL A 80 -8.00 -0.18 6.68
C VAL A 80 -7.33 1.07 7.25
N SER A 81 -7.91 1.67 8.31
CA SER A 81 -7.36 2.87 8.95
C SER A 81 -6.13 2.61 9.80
N GLU A 82 -5.85 1.35 10.16
CA GLU A 82 -4.70 0.96 11.00
C GLU A 82 -3.64 0.19 10.21
N SER A 83 -3.96 -0.23 8.99
CA SER A 83 -3.08 -1.01 8.10
C SER A 83 -2.45 -0.12 7.02
N HIS A 84 -1.21 -0.44 6.62
CA HIS A 84 -0.59 0.15 5.44
C HIS A 84 -1.11 -0.53 4.16
N PHE A 85 -0.96 0.13 3.02
CA PHE A 85 -1.07 -0.52 1.71
C PHE A 85 0.32 -0.85 1.17
N ALA A 86 0.54 -2.12 0.85
CA ALA A 86 1.73 -2.59 0.17
C ALA A 86 1.68 -2.28 -1.34
N CYS A 87 2.85 -2.30 -1.97
CA CYS A 87 2.98 -2.20 -3.42
C CYS A 87 2.24 -3.34 -4.12
N LEU A 88 1.57 -3.05 -5.23
CA LEU A 88 0.99 -4.05 -6.13
C LEU A 88 2.09 -4.89 -6.80
N ASP A 89 2.62 -5.86 -6.05
CA ASP A 89 3.77 -6.67 -6.43
C ASP A 89 3.59 -8.12 -5.94
N ASP A 90 3.82 -9.09 -6.83
CA ASP A 90 3.61 -10.51 -6.59
C ASP A 90 4.65 -11.17 -5.66
N ARG A 91 5.73 -10.44 -5.36
CA ARG A 91 6.82 -10.87 -4.49
C ARG A 91 6.57 -10.55 -3.02
N VAL A 92 5.60 -9.69 -2.70
CA VAL A 92 5.19 -9.41 -1.32
C VAL A 92 4.67 -10.71 -0.68
N THR A 93 5.31 -11.14 0.42
CA THR A 93 5.03 -12.44 1.05
C THR A 93 4.08 -12.36 2.24
N ALA A 94 4.01 -11.20 2.89
CA ALA A 94 3.08 -10.96 3.98
C ALA A 94 1.64 -10.81 3.46
N PRO A 95 0.62 -11.22 4.24
CA PRO A 95 -0.76 -10.81 3.98
C PRO A 95 -0.88 -9.29 4.10
N SER A 96 -1.30 -8.62 3.02
CA SER A 96 -1.36 -7.16 2.98
C SER A 96 -2.63 -6.67 2.26
N LEU A 97 -2.93 -5.39 2.47
CA LEU A 97 -3.74 -4.61 1.53
C LEU A 97 -2.82 -4.08 0.44
N TYR A 98 -3.32 -3.93 -0.78
CA TYR A 98 -2.48 -3.62 -1.93
C TYR A 98 -3.06 -2.48 -2.77
N THR A 99 -2.19 -1.60 -3.23
CA THR A 99 -2.49 -0.54 -4.20
C THR A 99 -1.26 -0.25 -5.05
N PRO A 100 -1.38 0.27 -6.29
CA PRO A 100 -0.23 0.67 -7.08
C PRO A 100 0.69 1.64 -6.30
N GLY A 101 1.97 1.28 -6.16
CA GLY A 101 2.96 2.09 -5.43
C GLY A 101 2.86 2.08 -3.89
N GLY A 102 1.92 1.32 -3.31
CA GLY A 102 1.69 1.30 -1.86
C GLY A 102 1.15 2.62 -1.31
N ASP A 103 1.38 2.88 -0.02
CA ASP A 103 1.00 4.17 0.60
C ASP A 103 1.66 5.36 -0.11
N LEU A 104 2.93 5.23 -0.53
CA LEU A 104 3.65 6.28 -1.25
C LEU A 104 3.00 6.58 -2.61
N GLY A 105 2.49 5.56 -3.30
CA GLY A 105 1.74 5.70 -4.56
C GLY A 105 0.45 6.48 -4.38
N GLU A 106 -0.34 6.17 -3.35
CA GLU A 106 -1.57 6.94 -3.04
C GLU A 106 -1.26 8.37 -2.60
N PHE A 107 -0.15 8.60 -1.91
CA PHE A 107 0.31 9.94 -1.59
C PHE A 107 0.70 10.73 -2.86
N ALA A 108 1.45 10.12 -3.77
CA ALA A 108 1.79 10.71 -5.07
C ALA A 108 0.52 11.04 -5.87
N LEU A 109 -0.43 10.12 -5.91
CA LEU A 109 -1.74 10.30 -6.55
C LEU A 109 -2.52 11.48 -5.96
N ALA A 110 -2.48 11.67 -4.64
CA ALA A 110 -3.15 12.78 -3.97
C ALA A 110 -2.57 14.14 -4.41
N LEU A 111 -1.24 14.24 -4.48
CA LEU A 111 -0.56 15.44 -4.97
C LEU A 111 -0.89 15.72 -6.44
N THR A 112 -0.85 14.69 -7.29
CA THR A 112 -1.24 14.80 -8.71
C THR A 112 -2.69 15.26 -8.84
N ALA A 113 -3.62 14.66 -8.09
CA ALA A 113 -5.04 14.97 -8.14
C ALA A 113 -5.37 16.39 -7.66
N CYS A 114 -4.57 16.90 -6.73
CA CYS A 114 -4.66 18.28 -6.28
C CYS A 114 -4.30 19.30 -7.39
N GLY A 115 -3.47 18.89 -8.36
CA GLY A 115 -3.07 19.74 -9.48
C GLY A 115 -2.02 20.80 -9.11
N THR A 116 -1.53 20.80 -7.87
CA THR A 116 -0.41 21.62 -7.44
C THR A 116 0.91 20.92 -7.77
N ALA A 117 1.91 21.67 -8.21
CA ALA A 117 3.28 21.16 -8.36
C ALA A 117 4.18 21.68 -7.22
N PRO A 118 4.06 21.13 -6.01
CA PRO A 118 4.92 21.52 -4.90
C PRO A 118 6.39 21.19 -5.21
N ASN A 119 7.31 22.02 -4.72
CA ASN A 119 8.73 21.69 -4.76
C ASN A 119 9.08 20.60 -3.74
N ASP A 120 10.28 20.01 -3.86
CA ASP A 120 10.75 18.90 -3.02
C ASP A 120 10.62 19.18 -1.51
N ALA A 121 10.92 20.42 -1.08
CA ALA A 121 10.83 20.81 0.33
C ALA A 121 9.37 20.81 0.83
N ILE A 122 8.43 21.29 0.02
CA ILE A 122 7.00 21.24 0.33
C ILE A 122 6.50 19.79 0.33
N ILE A 123 6.92 18.95 -0.62
CA ILE A 123 6.55 17.53 -0.65
C ILE A 123 7.00 16.83 0.64
N LEU A 124 8.26 17.04 1.04
CA LEU A 124 8.79 16.52 2.30
C LEU A 124 7.98 17.02 3.51
N GLN A 125 7.65 18.31 3.56
CA GLN A 125 6.84 18.89 4.62
C GLN A 125 5.44 18.23 4.69
N ILE A 126 4.77 18.09 3.55
CA ILE A 126 3.43 17.50 3.47
C ILE A 126 3.48 16.03 3.89
N LEU A 127 4.45 15.26 3.38
CA LEU A 127 4.60 13.84 3.72
C LEU A 127 4.85 13.66 5.22
N ASN A 128 5.79 14.44 5.78
CA ASN A 128 6.10 14.38 7.20
C ASN A 128 4.88 14.74 8.08
N ALA A 129 4.13 15.78 7.69
CA ALA A 129 2.89 16.17 8.36
C ALA A 129 1.79 15.10 8.23
N TYR A 130 1.69 14.46 7.06
CA TYR A 130 0.71 13.39 6.83
C TYR A 130 1.02 12.18 7.72
N VAL A 131 2.26 11.69 7.71
CA VAL A 131 2.68 10.57 8.56
C VAL A 131 2.43 10.92 10.02
N ALA A 132 2.77 12.13 10.48
CA ALA A 132 2.48 12.56 11.85
C ALA A 132 0.98 12.54 12.21
N SER A 133 0.09 12.76 11.24
CA SER A 133 -1.36 12.86 11.46
C SER A 133 -2.10 11.53 11.61
N VAL A 134 -1.50 10.42 11.16
CA VAL A 134 -2.16 9.10 11.12
C VAL A 134 -1.79 8.28 12.36
N PRO A 135 -2.50 7.18 12.70
CA PRO A 135 -2.22 6.40 13.92
C PRO A 135 -0.75 5.94 14.00
N GLY A 136 -0.11 6.12 15.16
CA GLY A 136 1.31 5.80 15.37
C GLY A 136 1.68 4.33 15.15
N THR A 137 0.70 3.43 15.30
CA THR A 137 0.82 2.00 15.03
C THR A 137 0.91 1.68 13.53
N ARG A 138 0.39 2.57 12.68
CA ARG A 138 0.37 2.39 11.23
C ARG A 138 1.70 2.81 10.62
N LYS A 139 2.31 1.89 9.87
CA LYS A 139 3.48 2.18 9.03
C LYS A 139 3.07 2.95 7.77
N PHE A 140 4.00 3.70 7.20
CA PHE A 140 3.89 4.32 5.89
C PHE A 140 4.82 3.57 4.93
N TYR A 141 4.24 2.82 4.00
CA TYR A 141 4.94 1.79 3.24
C TYR A 141 5.40 2.25 1.85
N HIS A 142 6.59 1.79 1.46
CA HIS A 142 7.09 1.75 0.09
C HIS A 142 7.94 0.49 -0.13
N CYS A 143 8.23 0.14 -1.38
CA CYS A 143 9.07 -1.00 -1.72
C CYS A 143 10.09 -0.67 -2.82
N THR A 144 11.13 -1.49 -2.88
CA THR A 144 12.06 -1.61 -4.02
C THR A 144 12.37 -3.09 -4.22
N ASP A 145 13.26 -3.44 -5.14
CA ASP A 145 13.68 -4.81 -5.37
C ASP A 145 15.18 -4.99 -5.55
N ASP A 146 15.61 -6.24 -5.44
CA ASP A 146 17.00 -6.64 -5.59
C ASP A 146 17.57 -6.27 -6.96
N GLU A 147 16.82 -6.44 -8.04
CA GLU A 147 17.27 -6.06 -9.40
C GLU A 147 17.57 -4.57 -9.53
N ALA A 148 16.72 -3.69 -8.98
CA ALA A 148 16.97 -2.25 -8.98
C ALA A 148 18.15 -1.87 -8.10
N LEU A 149 18.35 -2.57 -6.98
CA LEU A 149 19.52 -2.34 -6.11
C LEU A 149 20.82 -2.80 -6.76
N GLU A 150 20.85 -3.97 -7.40
CA GLU A 150 22.01 -4.46 -8.15
C GLU A 150 22.39 -3.48 -9.28
N HIS A 151 21.39 -2.94 -10.00
CA HIS A 151 21.64 -1.92 -11.01
C HIS A 151 22.16 -0.61 -10.39
N MET A 152 21.63 -0.21 -9.22
CA MET A 152 22.07 1.00 -8.51
C MET A 152 23.51 0.86 -7.98
N GLU A 153 23.85 -0.30 -7.41
CA GLU A 153 25.21 -0.66 -6.99
C GLU A 153 26.19 -0.54 -8.15
N SER A 154 25.86 -1.15 -9.30
CA SER A 154 26.69 -1.04 -10.51
C SER A 154 26.78 0.40 -11.02
N TYR A 155 25.72 1.20 -10.89
CA TYR A 155 25.70 2.61 -11.30
C TYR A 155 26.59 3.49 -10.42
N LEU A 156 26.63 3.21 -9.11
CA LEU A 156 27.42 3.94 -8.12
C LEU A 156 28.85 3.41 -7.98
N GLY A 157 29.12 2.20 -8.47
CA GLY A 157 30.43 1.54 -8.31
C GLY A 157 30.68 1.06 -6.88
N VAL A 158 29.62 0.64 -6.18
CA VAL A 158 29.65 0.14 -4.79
C VAL A 158 29.10 -1.28 -4.72
N GLU A 159 29.44 -2.02 -3.67
CA GLU A 159 28.87 -3.34 -3.37
C GLU A 159 28.19 -3.30 -2.00
N GLY A 160 27.04 -3.96 -1.87
CA GLY A 160 26.32 -4.07 -0.59
C GLY A 160 25.69 -2.75 -0.16
N LEU A 161 24.98 -2.08 -1.07
CA LEU A 161 24.32 -0.81 -0.82
C LEU A 161 23.27 -0.94 0.31
N ASP A 162 23.47 -0.19 1.40
CA ASP A 162 22.48 -0.09 2.47
C ASP A 162 21.43 0.98 2.14
N MET A 163 20.19 0.55 1.91
CA MET A 163 19.06 1.45 1.67
C MET A 163 18.36 1.92 2.94
N PHE A 164 18.67 1.34 4.10
CA PHE A 164 18.00 1.62 5.38
C PHE A 164 18.76 2.66 6.19
N SER A 165 20.10 2.63 6.19
CA SER A 165 20.93 3.56 6.94
C SER A 165 22.25 3.92 6.23
N PRO A 166 22.21 4.39 4.96
CA PRO A 166 23.40 4.86 4.25
C PRO A 166 24.02 6.10 4.93
N ASP A 167 25.34 6.27 4.80
CA ASP A 167 26.02 7.49 5.26
C ASP A 167 25.65 8.72 4.40
N PRO A 168 25.79 9.96 4.91
CA PRO A 168 25.28 11.15 4.23
C PRO A 168 25.83 11.39 2.80
N PRO A 169 27.13 11.15 2.50
CA PRO A 169 27.60 11.13 1.12
C PRO A 169 26.85 10.14 0.23
N THR A 170 26.69 8.89 0.67
CA THR A 170 25.97 7.86 -0.08
C THR A 170 24.48 8.18 -0.22
N GLN A 171 23.85 8.80 0.79
CA GLN A 171 22.47 9.31 0.67
C GLN A 171 22.31 10.26 -0.52
N ALA A 172 23.27 11.18 -0.72
CA ALA A 172 23.23 12.12 -1.83
C ALA A 172 23.37 11.42 -3.20
N GLU A 173 24.22 10.40 -3.26
CA GLU A 173 24.42 9.57 -4.45
C GLU A 173 23.19 8.72 -4.78
N ILE A 174 22.60 8.03 -3.80
CA ILE A 174 21.34 7.28 -3.96
C ILE A 174 20.22 8.22 -4.42
N THR A 175 20.09 9.39 -3.78
CA THR A 175 19.08 10.39 -4.13
C THR A 175 19.17 10.80 -5.60
N LYS A 176 20.39 10.95 -6.14
CA LYS A 176 20.62 11.21 -7.56
C LYS A 176 20.33 9.97 -8.42
N ALA A 177 20.73 8.79 -7.96
CA ALA A 177 20.52 7.53 -8.67
C ALA A 177 19.02 7.20 -8.86
N LEU A 178 18.15 7.59 -7.92
CA LEU A 178 16.69 7.45 -8.02
C LEU A 178 16.06 8.22 -9.20
N GLU A 179 16.80 9.11 -9.85
CA GLU A 179 16.35 9.77 -11.09
C GLU A 179 16.37 8.82 -12.30
N GLN A 180 17.04 7.67 -12.19
CA GLN A 180 17.09 6.65 -13.23
C GLN A 180 15.98 5.62 -13.02
N PRO A 181 15.06 5.40 -13.99
CA PRO A 181 13.97 4.44 -13.82
C PRO A 181 14.42 3.00 -13.56
N ARG A 182 15.64 2.63 -13.96
CA ARG A 182 16.20 1.29 -13.69
C ARG A 182 16.62 1.07 -12.24
N ASN A 183 16.86 2.14 -11.49
CA ASN A 183 17.22 2.11 -10.08
C ASN A 183 15.98 2.12 -9.16
N VAL A 184 14.78 1.96 -9.73
CA VAL A 184 13.50 1.99 -9.00
C VAL A 184 12.84 0.63 -9.15
N GLY A 185 12.77 -0.11 -8.04
CA GLY A 185 12.23 -1.46 -8.01
C GLY A 185 10.71 -1.52 -7.93
N ASP A 186 10.06 -0.51 -7.34
CA ASP A 186 8.61 -0.40 -7.43
C ASP A 186 8.20 -0.17 -8.89
N VAL A 187 7.49 -1.15 -9.42
CA VAL A 187 7.10 -1.22 -10.82
C VAL A 187 6.16 -0.08 -11.23
N HIS A 188 5.32 0.39 -10.31
CA HIS A 188 4.40 1.49 -10.55
C HIS A 188 5.17 2.82 -10.65
N PHE A 189 6.07 3.11 -9.71
CA PHE A 189 6.95 4.29 -9.76
C PHE A 189 7.88 4.26 -10.97
N ARG A 190 8.47 3.11 -11.30
CA ARG A 190 9.26 2.93 -12.53
C ARG A 190 8.43 3.23 -13.77
N SER A 191 7.17 2.80 -13.81
CA SER A 191 6.25 3.08 -14.92
C SER A 191 5.87 4.55 -14.99
N MET A 192 5.65 5.22 -13.86
CA MET A 192 5.44 6.68 -13.79
C MET A 192 6.60 7.46 -14.39
N MET A 193 7.83 7.04 -14.11
CA MET A 193 9.02 7.70 -14.65
C MET A 193 9.24 7.44 -16.14
N LYS A 194 8.98 6.21 -16.63
CA LYS A 194 9.15 5.85 -18.04
C LYS A 194 8.06 6.45 -18.93
N ASN A 195 6.83 6.53 -18.42
CA ASN A 195 5.66 6.92 -19.19
C ASN A 195 4.88 8.05 -18.49
N PRO A 196 5.49 9.22 -18.21
CA PRO A 196 4.84 10.29 -17.45
C PRO A 196 3.49 10.70 -18.06
N GLY A 197 3.38 10.68 -19.40
CA GLY A 197 2.14 11.00 -20.12
C GLY A 197 0.94 10.08 -19.82
N TRP A 198 1.14 8.87 -19.27
CA TRP A 198 0.03 8.00 -18.83
C TRP A 198 -0.56 8.44 -17.48
N TYR A 199 0.24 9.16 -16.70
CA TYR A 199 -0.08 9.65 -15.36
C TYR A 199 -0.39 11.14 -15.38
N ASP A 200 -0.03 11.83 -16.46
CA ASP A 200 -0.44 13.19 -16.75
C ASP A 200 -1.93 13.25 -17.00
N LEU A 201 -2.60 14.02 -16.15
CA LEU A 201 -3.95 14.47 -16.40
C LEU A 201 -3.91 15.46 -17.56
N PRO A 202 -4.70 15.27 -18.64
CA PRO A 202 -4.85 16.33 -19.62
C PRO A 202 -5.36 17.56 -18.85
N PRO A 203 -4.66 18.70 -18.93
CA PRO A 203 -5.20 19.92 -18.36
C PRO A 203 -6.59 20.10 -18.98
N LYS A 204 -7.61 20.41 -18.16
CA LYS A 204 -8.75 21.12 -18.74
C LYS A 204 -8.15 22.33 -19.42
N GLU A 205 -8.54 22.60 -20.67
CA GLU A 205 -7.98 23.63 -21.56
C GLU A 205 -7.93 25.04 -20.93
N SER A 206 -8.54 25.24 -19.75
CA SER A 206 -8.53 26.47 -18.94
C SER A 206 -7.53 26.52 -17.77
N GLU A 207 -6.81 25.44 -17.43
CA GLU A 207 -5.82 25.44 -16.32
C GLU A 207 -4.38 25.43 -16.85
N LEU A 208 -4.01 26.56 -17.46
CA LEU A 208 -2.64 26.98 -17.71
C LEU A 208 -2.00 27.41 -16.38
N VAL A 209 -1.84 26.49 -15.43
CA VAL A 209 -1.18 26.76 -14.15
C VAL A 209 0.15 26.03 -14.09
N LEU A 210 1.18 26.79 -14.50
CA LEU A 210 2.58 26.70 -14.10
C LEU A 210 3.21 25.30 -14.08
N ALA A 211 3.81 25.01 -15.23
CA ALA A 211 4.84 24.02 -15.50
C ALA A 211 5.98 23.98 -14.47
N ALA A 212 5.81 23.25 -13.37
CA ALA A 212 6.90 22.38 -12.96
C ALA A 212 6.82 21.12 -13.83
N PRO A 213 7.95 20.56 -14.27
CA PRO A 213 7.96 19.29 -14.97
C PRO A 213 7.31 18.21 -14.07
N ARG A 214 6.08 17.78 -14.42
CA ARG A 214 5.32 16.72 -13.71
C ARG A 214 6.04 15.36 -13.80
N ASP A 215 6.96 15.23 -14.76
CA ASP A 215 7.92 14.13 -14.92
C ASP A 215 8.84 13.90 -13.69
N ARG A 216 8.89 14.83 -12.74
CA ARG A 216 9.71 14.72 -11.51
C ARG A 216 8.93 14.42 -10.25
N LEU A 217 7.59 14.40 -10.29
CA LEU A 217 6.81 14.20 -9.07
C LEU A 217 7.14 12.85 -8.43
N SER A 218 7.11 11.76 -9.21
CA SER A 218 7.46 10.40 -8.74
C SER A 218 8.82 10.35 -8.06
N THR A 219 9.83 10.99 -8.65
CA THR A 219 11.16 11.10 -8.04
C THR A 219 11.13 11.92 -6.75
N ALA A 220 10.47 13.08 -6.75
CA ALA A 220 10.42 13.97 -5.58
C ALA A 220 9.72 13.32 -4.38
N VAL A 221 8.62 12.56 -4.58
CA VAL A 221 7.99 11.80 -3.49
C VAL A 221 8.87 10.66 -2.97
N MET A 222 9.59 9.94 -3.84
CA MET A 222 10.56 8.94 -3.39
C MET A 222 11.69 9.58 -2.56
N LYS A 223 12.25 10.70 -3.02
CA LYS A 223 13.27 11.45 -2.28
C LYS A 223 12.76 11.91 -0.91
N ALA A 224 11.52 12.40 -0.83
CA ALA A 224 10.89 12.77 0.44
C ALA A 224 10.71 11.57 1.38
N PHE A 225 10.34 10.41 0.86
CA PHE A 225 10.24 9.17 1.65
C PHE A 225 11.59 8.80 2.27
N PHE A 226 12.66 8.75 1.46
CA PHE A 226 14.00 8.40 1.93
C PHE A 226 14.58 9.44 2.89
N ALA A 227 14.29 10.73 2.68
CA ALA A 227 14.70 11.78 3.60
C ALA A 227 14.13 11.57 5.02
N ILE A 228 12.90 11.08 5.16
CA ILE A 228 12.33 10.73 6.47
C ILE A 228 12.89 9.40 6.98
N LEU A 229 13.06 8.40 6.10
CA LEU A 229 13.58 7.07 6.47
C LEU A 229 15.00 7.13 7.06
N TRP A 230 15.87 7.96 6.51
CA TRP A 230 17.28 8.06 6.90
C TRP A 230 17.53 9.05 8.03
N ASP A 231 16.60 9.96 8.30
CA ASP A 231 16.75 10.95 9.37
C ASP A 231 16.40 10.35 10.74
N SER A 232 17.41 9.83 11.43
CA SER A 232 17.29 9.30 12.80
C SER A 232 16.77 10.32 13.83
N SER A 233 16.80 11.62 13.52
CA SER A 233 16.23 12.67 14.38
C SER A 233 14.75 12.94 14.11
N ASN A 234 14.22 12.43 13.00
CA ASN A 234 12.83 12.62 12.63
C ASN A 234 11.92 11.68 13.46
N PRO A 235 10.92 12.20 14.20
CA PRO A 235 10.03 11.38 15.01
C PRO A 235 9.17 10.40 14.20
N ASN A 236 9.01 10.63 12.89
CA ASN A 236 8.29 9.73 12.00
C ASN A 236 9.17 8.63 11.39
N GLN A 237 10.49 8.68 11.55
CA GLN A 237 11.41 7.68 10.98
C GLN A 237 11.02 6.23 11.33
N PRO A 238 10.67 5.89 12.59
CA PRO A 238 10.30 4.51 12.94
C PRO A 238 9.00 4.04 12.29
N ARG A 239 8.24 4.94 11.68
CA ARG A 239 6.96 4.68 11.02
C ARG A 239 7.12 4.44 9.52
N MET A 240 8.26 4.78 8.95
CA MET A 240 8.58 4.50 7.56
C MET A 240 8.89 3.01 7.42
N GLN A 241 8.33 2.36 6.40
CA GLN A 241 8.63 0.97 6.09
C GLN A 241 9.04 0.85 4.63
N LEU A 242 10.27 0.37 4.42
CA LEU A 242 10.79 -0.01 3.12
C LEU A 242 10.94 -1.53 3.07
N ASP A 243 10.32 -2.16 2.07
CA ASP A 243 10.56 -3.57 1.77
C ASP A 243 11.47 -3.69 0.54
N VAL A 244 12.53 -4.50 0.64
CA VAL A 244 13.35 -4.89 -0.52
C VAL A 244 12.88 -6.27 -0.97
N LEU A 245 12.19 -6.31 -2.10
CA LEU A 245 11.56 -7.51 -2.63
C LEU A 245 12.59 -8.34 -3.40
N ALA A 246 12.70 -9.62 -3.04
CA ALA A 246 13.68 -10.53 -3.63
C ALA A 246 13.07 -11.41 -4.71
N GLY A 247 13.87 -11.66 -5.75
CA GLY A 247 13.61 -12.60 -6.81
C GLY A 247 12.79 -12.03 -7.96
N LYS A 248 12.57 -12.90 -8.97
CA LYS A 248 11.91 -12.51 -10.20
C LYS A 248 10.41 -12.35 -10.03
N HIS A 249 9.88 -11.30 -10.64
CA HIS A 249 8.45 -11.17 -10.93
C HIS A 249 7.93 -12.33 -11.78
N GLY A 250 6.69 -12.74 -11.53
CA GLY A 250 5.99 -13.71 -12.37
C GLY A 250 4.53 -13.89 -11.98
N PRO A 251 3.70 -12.83 -11.97
CA PRO A 251 2.29 -12.95 -11.67
C PRO A 251 1.57 -13.74 -12.77
N GLN A 252 0.64 -14.60 -12.36
CA GLN A 252 -0.20 -15.43 -13.24
C GLN A 252 -1.66 -14.99 -13.22
N ALA A 253 -2.01 -14.03 -12.36
CA ALA A 253 -3.34 -13.45 -12.26
C ALA A 253 -3.25 -12.00 -11.77
N PHE A 254 -4.27 -11.23 -12.14
CA PHE A 254 -4.56 -9.92 -11.56
C PHE A 254 -5.89 -10.06 -10.80
N LEU A 255 -5.88 -9.79 -9.50
CA LEU A 255 -7.02 -10.00 -8.60
C LEU A 255 -7.52 -8.66 -8.08
N GLU A 256 -8.74 -8.30 -8.45
CA GLU A 256 -9.45 -7.18 -7.86
C GLU A 256 -10.29 -7.65 -6.68
N ILE A 257 -10.03 -7.07 -5.51
CA ILE A 257 -10.66 -7.45 -4.26
C ILE A 257 -11.69 -6.40 -3.89
N ALA A 258 -12.94 -6.84 -3.76
CA ALA A 258 -14.06 -6.04 -3.31
C ALA A 258 -14.73 -6.71 -2.11
N THR A 259 -15.15 -5.88 -1.15
CA THR A 259 -15.95 -6.29 0.01
C THR A 259 -17.40 -5.86 -0.16
N THR A 260 -18.29 -6.36 0.71
CA THR A 260 -19.67 -5.86 0.78
C THR A 260 -19.69 -4.41 1.27
N GLU A 261 -20.78 -3.69 0.97
CA GLU A 261 -20.97 -2.30 1.42
C GLU A 261 -20.87 -2.16 2.93
N ASP A 262 -21.37 -3.13 3.70
CA ASP A 262 -21.28 -3.14 5.17
C ASP A 262 -19.82 -3.16 5.66
N CYS A 263 -18.95 -3.93 5.00
CA CYS A 263 -17.54 -4.01 5.36
C CYS A 263 -16.74 -2.79 4.92
N GLU A 264 -17.08 -2.24 3.75
CA GLU A 264 -16.52 -0.95 3.32
C GLU A 264 -16.91 0.15 4.31
N ALA A 265 -18.19 0.23 4.70
CA ALA A 265 -18.68 1.20 5.68
C ALA A 265 -18.03 1.03 7.06
N ALA A 266 -17.71 -0.20 7.44
CA ALA A 266 -17.00 -0.49 8.67
C ALA A 266 -15.47 -0.31 8.58
N GLY A 267 -14.93 0.00 7.40
CA GLY A 267 -13.50 0.24 7.19
C GLY A 267 -12.65 -1.02 7.29
N VAL A 268 -13.20 -2.18 6.91
CA VAL A 268 -12.55 -3.49 7.06
C VAL A 268 -12.40 -4.17 5.70
N ALA A 269 -11.21 -4.72 5.45
CA ALA A 269 -10.89 -5.42 4.21
C ALA A 269 -10.08 -6.70 4.47
N PRO A 270 -10.21 -7.73 3.63
CA PRO A 270 -9.42 -8.94 3.76
C PRO A 270 -7.97 -8.67 3.35
N LEU A 271 -7.03 -9.22 4.11
CA LEU A 271 -5.63 -9.32 3.75
C LEU A 271 -5.43 -10.54 2.86
N LEU A 272 -4.73 -10.36 1.75
CA LEU A 272 -4.36 -11.46 0.86
C LEU A 272 -2.85 -11.58 0.80
N LYS A 273 -2.35 -12.78 0.53
CA LYS A 273 -0.95 -12.98 0.14
C LYS A 273 -0.87 -12.94 -1.37
N ALA A 274 -0.07 -12.04 -1.94
CA ALA A 274 0.19 -12.02 -3.38
C ALA A 274 0.83 -13.34 -3.87
N ARG A 275 1.64 -13.97 -3.01
CA ARG A 275 2.24 -15.28 -3.25
C ARG A 275 1.42 -16.42 -2.61
N GLY A 276 0.75 -17.19 -3.45
CA GLY A 276 0.15 -18.47 -3.10
C GLY A 276 1.19 -19.60 -3.01
N ARG A 277 0.75 -20.82 -2.67
CA ARG A 277 1.65 -21.99 -2.54
C ARG A 277 2.38 -22.35 -3.84
N GLN A 278 1.70 -22.19 -4.97
CA GLN A 278 2.19 -22.59 -6.29
C GLN A 278 1.98 -21.53 -7.37
N ALA A 279 1.37 -20.40 -7.01
CA ALA A 279 1.08 -19.34 -7.95
C ALA A 279 1.28 -17.97 -7.32
N ARG A 280 1.41 -16.95 -8.16
CA ARG A 280 1.57 -15.57 -7.72
C ARG A 280 0.58 -14.69 -8.46
N ALA A 281 0.12 -13.64 -7.82
CA ALA A 281 -0.85 -12.72 -8.39
C ALA A 281 -0.52 -11.28 -8.01
N LEU A 282 -0.87 -10.36 -8.89
CA LEU A 282 -1.02 -8.96 -8.52
C LEU A 282 -2.38 -8.82 -7.84
N VAL A 283 -2.41 -8.23 -6.66
CA VAL A 283 -3.64 -8.06 -5.89
C VAL A 283 -3.92 -6.57 -5.77
N SER A 284 -5.18 -6.17 -5.92
CA SER A 284 -5.62 -4.77 -5.87
C SER A 284 -6.83 -4.64 -4.95
N HIS A 285 -6.75 -3.74 -3.96
CA HIS A 285 -7.81 -3.49 -2.97
C HIS A 285 -8.51 -2.14 -3.21
N MET A 286 -8.87 -1.84 -4.45
CA MET A 286 -9.39 -0.53 -4.82
C MET A 286 -10.58 -0.04 -3.99
N ASN A 287 -11.46 -0.94 -3.57
CA ASN A 287 -12.57 -0.58 -2.70
C ASN A 287 -12.09 -0.08 -1.32
N ALA A 288 -11.14 -0.81 -0.69
CA ALA A 288 -10.55 -0.40 0.58
C ALA A 288 -9.72 0.90 0.45
N VAL A 289 -9.05 1.09 -0.69
CA VAL A 289 -8.26 2.30 -0.97
C VAL A 289 -9.13 3.57 -0.94
N ASN A 290 -10.43 3.49 -1.25
CA ASN A 290 -11.34 4.65 -1.15
C ASN A 290 -11.30 5.30 0.24
N ALA A 291 -11.19 4.50 1.31
CA ALA A 291 -11.06 5.03 2.67
C ALA A 291 -9.75 5.82 2.86
N ARG A 292 -8.64 5.30 2.31
CA ARG A 292 -7.33 5.98 2.33
C ARG A 292 -7.35 7.29 1.52
N ARG A 293 -8.03 7.31 0.38
CA ARG A 293 -8.17 8.51 -0.46
C ARG A 293 -8.99 9.59 0.21
N LYS A 294 -10.09 9.23 0.87
CA LYS A 294 -10.88 10.16 1.69
C LYS A 294 -10.04 10.75 2.84
N GLU A 295 -9.22 9.92 3.50
CA GLU A 295 -8.31 10.38 4.56
C GLU A 295 -7.25 11.36 4.04
N LEU A 296 -6.56 11.02 2.95
CA LEU A 296 -5.58 11.90 2.29
C LEU A 296 -6.21 13.21 1.82
N ALA A 297 -7.39 13.14 1.21
CA ALA A 297 -8.11 14.31 0.74
C ALA A 297 -8.51 15.23 1.91
N ALA A 298 -9.06 14.67 2.98
CA ALA A 298 -9.39 15.43 4.19
C ALA A 298 -8.14 16.06 4.82
N PHE A 299 -7.02 15.33 4.87
CA PHE A 299 -5.76 15.85 5.38
C PHE A 299 -5.24 17.04 4.56
N LEU A 300 -5.15 16.89 3.23
CA LEU A 300 -4.58 17.92 2.36
C LEU A 300 -5.42 19.20 2.37
N THR A 301 -6.74 19.07 2.36
CA THR A 301 -7.67 20.20 2.35
C THR A 301 -7.74 20.91 3.70
N LYS A 302 -7.82 20.16 4.81
CA LYS A 302 -7.81 20.71 6.18
C LYS A 302 -6.55 21.54 6.48
N ASN A 303 -5.41 21.14 5.92
CA ASN A 303 -4.13 21.83 6.10
C ASN A 303 -3.82 22.84 4.98
N SER A 304 -4.79 23.14 4.11
CA SER A 304 -4.65 24.09 2.99
C SER A 304 -3.51 23.75 2.02
N PHE A 305 -3.11 22.48 1.92
CA PHE A 305 -2.20 21.98 0.90
C PHE A 305 -2.89 21.77 -0.45
N CYS A 306 -4.23 21.72 -0.45
CA CYS A 306 -5.04 21.67 -1.66
C CYS A 306 -6.19 22.67 -1.63
N SER A 307 -6.48 23.29 -2.77
CA SER A 307 -7.57 24.26 -2.94
C SER A 307 -8.94 23.61 -3.19
N LEU A 308 -8.96 22.34 -3.59
CA LEU A 308 -10.19 21.58 -3.82
C LEU A 308 -10.90 21.27 -2.49
N SER A 309 -12.18 20.91 -2.54
CA SER A 309 -12.84 20.29 -1.38
C SER A 309 -12.35 18.85 -1.18
N ALA A 310 -12.53 18.31 0.03
CA ALA A 310 -12.13 16.94 0.33
C ALA A 310 -12.88 15.93 -0.57
N GLU A 311 -14.16 16.17 -0.83
CA GLU A 311 -14.99 15.32 -1.70
C GLU A 311 -14.54 15.40 -3.16
N GLU A 312 -14.24 16.61 -3.66
CA GLU A 312 -13.75 16.78 -5.03
C GLU A 312 -12.39 16.12 -5.23
N LEU A 313 -11.47 16.31 -4.28
CA LEU A 313 -10.14 15.70 -4.32
C LEU A 313 -10.23 14.17 -4.25
N ALA A 314 -11.00 13.60 -3.33
CA ALA A 314 -11.20 12.15 -3.23
C ALA A 314 -11.81 11.58 -4.53
N SER A 315 -12.81 12.25 -5.11
CA SER A 315 -13.42 11.86 -6.39
C SER A 315 -12.44 11.90 -7.56
N ARG A 316 -11.54 12.90 -7.60
CA ARG A 316 -10.45 12.98 -8.58
C ARG A 316 -9.46 11.83 -8.39
N MET A 317 -9.01 11.59 -7.16
CA MET A 317 -8.13 10.46 -6.84
C MET A 317 -8.75 9.12 -7.26
N ASP A 318 -10.05 8.91 -7.04
CA ASP A 318 -10.73 7.68 -7.45
C ASP A 318 -10.75 7.48 -8.96
N ARG A 319 -11.02 8.55 -9.70
CA ARG A 319 -11.00 8.51 -11.16
C ARG A 319 -9.61 8.20 -11.70
N TYR A 320 -8.59 8.87 -11.15
CA TYR A 320 -7.22 8.74 -11.61
C TYR A 320 -6.61 7.41 -11.20
N GLY A 321 -6.79 6.99 -9.96
CA GLY A 321 -6.31 5.71 -9.46
C GLY A 321 -6.83 4.52 -10.27
N ARG A 322 -8.10 4.54 -10.72
CA ARG A 322 -8.63 3.51 -11.64
C ARG A 322 -7.93 3.52 -12.99
N ALA A 323 -7.60 4.70 -13.54
CA ALA A 323 -6.83 4.80 -14.77
C ALA A 323 -5.40 4.29 -14.59
N LEU A 324 -4.78 4.54 -13.43
CA LEU A 324 -3.41 4.11 -13.11
C LEU A 324 -3.27 2.59 -12.87
N GLN A 325 -4.38 1.91 -12.62
CA GLN A 325 -4.42 0.45 -12.52
C GLN A 325 -4.43 -0.23 -13.90
N GLN A 326 -4.94 0.44 -14.94
CA GLN A 326 -5.06 -0.15 -16.29
C GLN A 326 -3.72 -0.56 -16.92
N PRO A 327 -2.62 0.22 -16.83
CA PRO A 327 -1.31 -0.22 -17.29
C PRO A 327 -0.80 -1.48 -16.57
N CYS A 328 -1.28 -1.74 -15.35
CA CYS A 328 -0.95 -2.97 -14.61
C CYS A 328 -1.79 -4.18 -15.07
N ASP A 329 -2.96 -3.94 -15.66
CA ASP A 329 -3.91 -4.93 -16.18
C ASP A 329 -3.59 -5.34 -17.65
N THR A 330 -2.88 -4.49 -18.41
CA THR A 330 -2.58 -4.74 -19.83
C THR A 330 -1.11 -5.04 -20.09
N THR A 331 -0.76 -6.33 -20.23
CA THR A 331 0.34 -6.97 -21.03
C THR A 331 1.68 -6.27 -21.33
N HIS A 332 2.04 -5.15 -20.72
CA HIS A 332 3.29 -4.43 -20.94
C HIS A 332 4.38 -4.81 -19.92
N TRP A 333 4.34 -6.07 -19.46
CA TRP A 333 5.28 -6.66 -18.51
C TRP A 333 6.48 -7.35 -19.21
N HIS A 334 7.01 -6.71 -20.26
CA HIS A 334 8.21 -7.15 -20.97
C HIS A 334 9.30 -6.09 -20.92
#